data_AF-A0A1B6G5R8-F1
#
_entry.id   AF-A0A1B6G5R8-F1
#
_cell.length_a   1.000
_cell.length_b   1.000
_cell.length_c   1.000
_cell.angle_alpha   90.00
_cell.angle_beta   90.00
_cell.angle_gamma   90.00
#
_symmetry.space_group_name_H-M   'P 1'
#
loop_
_entity.id
_entity.type
_entity.pdbx_description
1 polymer ?
#
loop_
_entity_poly.entity_id
_entity_poly.type
_entity_poly.pdbx_seq_one_letter_code
_entity_poly.pdbx_strand_id
1 'polypeptide(L)'
;NKSCITYNEEVSDDRFHKASDKKAYFLQKPLKCAATTLVMYLNETKFEANGTVSDLEHNNFGDYCFERYSEFNYEYIVLICDSPSQKDVREGFKIELLLSVIFLLITLIIYSSFKELQNLFGKCLIIFLIVLSIAESILIFIRLNYYVSTSVCVVLGYSLYYFFLVSFFWLNVLAFEIWRTLCIFQFYLISSNDQSNIFLFYNIYGCGVPLTIVILAIIIQVTDNDLIKPNVGVSRCFFQDGESIYLYFHIPMFFVICVNIFFFLSSTWEVIRMRNKTSSYVMEQNRFEVFQICLKLMLVMGIVWITEVVPFNNVEIVQTV
;
A
#
# COMPACT_ATOMS: atom_id res chain seq x y z
N ASN A 1 -7.31 5.27 35.00
CA ASN A 1 -6.59 4.37 35.95
C ASN A 1 -6.49 2.97 35.37
N LYS A 2 -5.60 2.75 34.40
CA LYS A 2 -5.19 1.40 33.99
C LYS A 2 -3.77 1.22 34.52
N SER A 3 -3.56 0.15 35.28
CA SER A 3 -2.36 -0.11 36.07
C SER A 3 -1.19 -0.52 35.18
N CYS A 4 -0.19 0.36 35.06
CA CYS A 4 1.17 -0.06 34.68
C CYS A 4 1.62 -1.15 35.64
N ILE A 5 2.14 -2.26 35.11
CA ILE A 5 2.54 -3.38 35.97
C ILE A 5 3.81 -2.96 36.72
N THR A 6 3.73 -2.88 38.05
CA THR A 6 4.87 -2.79 38.97
C THR A 6 5.32 -4.21 39.32
N TYR A 7 6.28 -4.78 38.58
CA TYR A 7 6.87 -6.07 38.95
C TYR A 7 8.04 -5.86 39.92
N ASN A 8 7.80 -6.21 41.19
CA ASN A 8 8.79 -6.24 42.27
C ASN A 8 9.31 -7.67 42.56
N GLU A 9 9.09 -8.63 41.66
CA GLU A 9 9.59 -10.00 41.80
C GLU A 9 10.39 -10.39 40.56
N GLU A 10 11.56 -11.00 40.79
CA GLU A 10 12.52 -11.43 39.79
C GLU A 10 11.86 -12.30 38.72
N VAL A 11 11.80 -11.81 37.48
CA VAL A 11 11.31 -12.59 36.33
C VAL A 11 12.45 -13.51 35.87
N SER A 12 12.34 -14.80 36.16
CA SER A 12 13.14 -15.84 35.49
C SER A 12 12.39 -16.33 34.24
N ASP A 13 12.38 -15.52 33.19
CA ASP A 13 12.00 -15.94 31.83
C ASP A 13 13.25 -15.78 30.96
N ASP A 14 13.67 -16.85 30.28
CA ASP A 14 14.94 -16.92 29.55
C ASP A 14 15.04 -15.89 28.40
N ARG A 15 13.93 -15.25 28.02
CA ARG A 15 13.89 -14.11 27.08
C ARG A 15 14.25 -12.76 27.71
N PHE A 16 14.27 -12.69 29.03
CA PHE A 16 14.72 -11.54 29.80
C PHE A 16 16.03 -11.93 30.47
N HIS A 17 17.15 -11.69 29.78
CA HIS A 17 18.47 -11.96 30.36
C HIS A 17 18.68 -11.14 31.63
N LYS A 18 19.03 -11.85 32.70
CA LYS A 18 19.46 -11.31 33.98
C LYS A 18 20.52 -10.23 33.73
N ALA A 19 20.19 -8.97 34.04
CA ALA A 19 21.07 -7.82 33.90
C ALA A 19 22.27 -7.96 34.85
N SER A 20 23.26 -8.73 34.42
CA SER A 20 24.53 -8.91 35.12
C SER A 20 25.71 -8.37 34.33
N ASP A 21 25.53 -7.90 33.09
CA ASP A 21 26.57 -7.17 32.36
C ASP A 21 25.98 -6.07 31.45
N LYS A 22 26.14 -4.82 31.88
CA LYS A 22 26.15 -3.54 31.12
C LYS A 22 25.46 -3.53 29.74
N LYS A 23 24.15 -3.22 29.69
CA LYS A 23 23.43 -2.33 28.72
C LYS A 23 21.91 -2.64 28.63
N ALA A 24 21.13 -2.22 29.63
CA ALA A 24 19.70 -1.88 29.52
C ALA A 24 19.21 -1.31 30.87
N TYR A 25 18.44 -0.22 30.87
CA TYR A 25 17.83 0.37 32.06
C TYR A 25 16.31 0.37 31.89
N PHE A 26 15.57 -0.26 32.80
CA PHE A 26 14.10 -0.18 32.85
C PHE A 26 13.70 0.98 33.76
N LEU A 27 13.05 2.00 33.21
CA LEU A 27 12.50 3.13 33.96
C LEU A 27 10.99 2.95 34.12
N GLN A 28 10.59 2.44 35.27
CA GLN A 28 9.18 2.20 35.62
C GLN A 28 8.61 3.43 36.33
N LYS A 29 7.87 4.27 35.61
CA LYS A 29 7.00 5.30 36.19
C LYS A 29 5.59 5.14 35.64
N PRO A 30 4.53 5.42 36.43
CA PRO A 30 3.17 5.43 35.90
C PRO A 30 3.07 6.50 34.80
N LEU A 31 2.73 6.06 33.59
CA LEU A 31 2.64 6.93 32.42
C LEU A 31 1.51 7.95 32.63
N LYS A 32 1.86 9.23 32.75
CA LYS A 32 0.91 10.34 32.95
C LYS A 32 0.77 11.13 31.65
N CYS A 33 -0.11 10.66 30.77
CA CYS A 33 -0.39 11.38 29.53
C CYS A 33 -1.49 12.43 29.73
N ALA A 34 -1.30 13.62 29.15
CA ALA A 34 -2.31 14.68 29.15
C ALA A 34 -3.47 14.40 28.18
N ALA A 35 -3.26 13.52 27.18
CA ALA A 35 -4.23 13.20 26.13
C ALA A 35 -4.61 11.71 26.12
N THR A 36 -3.92 10.89 25.32
CA THR A 36 -4.18 9.45 25.15
C THR A 36 -2.88 8.65 25.19
N THR A 37 -2.96 7.35 25.47
CA THR A 37 -1.82 6.42 25.37
C THR A 37 -1.83 5.75 24.00
N LEU A 38 -0.72 5.74 23.28
CA LEU A 38 -0.53 4.90 22.10
C LEU A 38 0.10 3.56 22.53
N VAL A 39 -0.29 2.50 21.83
CA VAL A 39 0.28 1.16 21.97
C VAL A 39 1.24 0.95 20.81
N MET A 40 2.47 0.57 21.13
CA MET A 40 3.49 0.14 20.17
C MET A 40 3.91 -1.29 20.52
N TYR A 41 4.19 -2.08 19.50
CA TYR A 41 4.65 -3.45 19.69
C TYR A 41 6.18 -3.48 19.88
N LEU A 42 6.68 -4.48 20.62
CA LEU A 42 8.13 -4.67 20.84
C LEU A 42 8.93 -4.81 19.54
N ASN A 43 8.32 -5.35 18.48
CA ASN A 43 8.92 -5.54 17.16
C ASN A 43 8.93 -4.24 16.31
N GLU A 44 8.11 -3.26 16.67
CA GLU A 44 8.01 -1.93 16.05
C GLU A 44 8.73 -0.86 16.89
N THR A 45 9.36 -1.25 18.01
CA THR A 45 10.06 -0.33 18.91
C THR A 45 11.55 -0.61 18.94
N LYS A 46 12.34 0.46 18.82
CA LYS A 46 13.78 0.41 18.97
C LYS A 46 14.17 1.15 20.25
N PHE A 47 14.86 0.45 21.14
CA PHE A 47 15.34 1.01 22.40
C PHE A 47 16.73 1.59 22.17
N GLU A 48 16.85 2.90 22.33
CA GLU A 48 18.13 3.58 22.20
C GLU A 48 18.94 3.46 23.50
N ALA A 49 20.27 3.49 23.38
CA ALA A 49 21.18 3.35 24.52
C ALA A 49 21.09 4.52 25.53
N ASN A 50 20.47 5.63 25.13
CA ASN A 50 20.15 6.79 25.98
C ASN A 50 18.89 6.57 26.85
N GLY A 51 18.19 5.45 26.69
CA GLY A 51 16.99 5.11 27.43
C GLY A 51 15.67 5.59 26.80
N THR A 52 15.67 6.16 25.60
CA THR A 52 14.46 6.49 24.85
C THR A 52 13.96 5.33 24.00
N VAL A 53 12.65 5.30 23.75
CA VAL A 53 12.05 4.41 22.76
C VAL A 53 11.82 5.20 21.49
N SER A 54 12.32 4.70 20.37
CA SER A 54 11.98 5.20 19.05
C SER A 54 11.00 4.25 18.38
N ASP A 55 9.91 4.78 17.81
CA ASP A 55 9.09 4.05 16.84
C ASP A 55 9.90 3.81 15.55
N LEU A 56 9.40 2.98 14.63
CA LEU A 56 9.94 2.80 13.28
C LEU A 56 10.12 4.13 12.52
N GLU A 57 9.34 5.15 12.92
CA GLU A 57 9.39 6.53 12.42
C GLU A 57 10.47 7.42 13.10
N HIS A 58 11.38 6.86 13.92
CA HIS A 58 12.45 7.59 14.64
C HIS A 58 11.98 8.69 15.62
N ASN A 59 10.70 8.66 16.01
CA ASN A 59 10.17 9.54 17.04
C ASN A 59 10.66 9.08 18.42
N ASN A 60 11.49 9.89 19.09
CA ASN A 60 12.05 9.56 20.40
C ASN A 60 11.10 9.90 21.55
N PHE A 61 10.68 8.87 22.28
CA PHE A 61 9.83 8.95 23.45
C PHE A 61 10.66 8.73 24.73
N GLY A 62 10.62 9.72 25.63
CA GLY A 62 11.32 9.68 26.91
C GLY A 62 10.55 8.98 28.03
N ASP A 63 9.22 8.92 27.93
CA ASP A 63 8.35 8.28 28.91
C ASP A 63 7.52 7.18 28.22
N TYR A 64 7.71 5.93 28.67
CA TYR A 64 6.99 4.75 28.16
C TYR A 64 6.71 3.76 29.31
N CYS A 65 5.76 2.86 29.12
CA CYS A 65 5.38 1.83 30.09
C CYS A 65 5.16 0.48 29.39
N PHE A 66 5.49 -0.63 30.03
CA PHE A 66 5.20 -1.97 29.51
C PHE A 66 3.90 -2.52 30.09
N GLU A 67 3.06 -3.09 29.24
CA GLU A 67 1.87 -3.84 29.65
C GLU A 67 1.96 -5.28 29.10
N ARG A 68 1.67 -6.26 29.95
CA ARG A 68 1.69 -7.68 29.58
C ARG A 68 0.31 -8.04 29.02
N TYR A 69 0.26 -8.49 27.78
CA TYR A 69 -0.98 -8.88 27.15
C TYR A 69 -1.21 -10.39 27.35
N SER A 70 -2.30 -10.78 28.03
CA SER A 70 -2.49 -12.17 28.48
C SER A 70 -3.26 -13.08 27.51
N GLU A 71 -3.77 -12.56 26.39
CA GLU A 71 -4.56 -13.36 25.43
C GLU A 71 -3.73 -14.05 24.33
N PHE A 72 -2.47 -13.65 24.13
CA PHE A 72 -1.55 -14.32 23.21
C PHE A 72 -0.21 -14.56 23.91
N ASN A 73 0.36 -15.75 23.75
CA ASN A 73 1.57 -16.24 24.42
C ASN A 73 2.67 -15.16 24.54
N TYR A 74 2.75 -14.52 25.71
CA TYR A 74 3.88 -13.71 26.18
C TYR A 74 4.38 -12.61 25.24
N GLU A 75 3.50 -11.71 24.79
CA GLU A 75 3.91 -10.47 24.14
C GLU A 75 3.74 -9.28 25.10
N TYR A 76 4.81 -8.52 25.30
CA TYR A 76 4.77 -7.25 26.02
C TYR A 76 4.52 -6.14 25.00
N ILE A 77 3.64 -5.21 25.35
CA ILE A 77 3.39 -4.00 24.56
C ILE A 77 4.02 -2.79 25.25
N VAL A 78 4.42 -1.80 24.46
CA VAL A 78 4.97 -0.52 24.92
C VAL A 78 3.89 0.54 24.79
N LEU A 79 3.56 1.19 25.90
CA LEU A 79 2.65 2.32 25.97
C LEU A 79 3.46 3.62 26.00
N ILE A 80 3.14 4.56 25.11
CA ILE A 80 3.70 5.92 25.11
C ILE A 80 2.60 6.97 25.18
N CYS A 81 2.97 8.20 25.50
CA CYS A 81 2.02 9.32 25.42
C CYS A 81 1.88 9.81 23.98
N ASP A 82 0.64 9.87 23.52
CA ASP A 82 0.27 10.43 22.23
C ASP A 82 0.46 11.95 22.25
N SER A 83 1.15 12.50 21.25
CA SER A 83 1.27 13.95 21.09
C SER A 83 0.04 14.47 20.32
N PRO A 84 -0.57 15.60 20.73
CA PRO A 84 -1.77 16.11 20.06
C PRO A 84 -1.54 16.39 18.56
N SER A 85 -0.34 16.81 18.17
CA SER A 85 0.05 17.03 16.77
C SER A 85 0.11 15.75 15.94
N GLN A 86 0.62 14.63 16.47
CA GLN A 86 0.69 13.36 15.73
C GLN A 86 -0.66 12.64 15.70
N LYS A 87 -1.48 12.81 16.75
CA LYS A 87 -2.86 12.32 16.78
C LYS A 87 -3.70 12.92 15.66
N ASP A 88 -3.63 14.24 15.47
CA ASP A 88 -4.39 14.94 14.42
C ASP A 88 -3.98 14.50 13.01
N VAL A 89 -2.67 14.25 12.78
CA VAL A 89 -2.16 13.72 11.50
C VAL A 89 -2.62 12.28 11.27
N ARG A 90 -2.55 11.42 12.28
CA ARG A 90 -2.94 10.00 12.21
C ARG A 90 -4.44 9.82 12.01
N GLU A 91 -5.26 10.64 12.67
CA GLU A 91 -6.71 10.66 12.48
C GLU A 91 -7.10 11.28 11.13
N GLY A 92 -6.38 12.30 10.66
CA GLY A 92 -6.55 12.87 9.32
C GLY A 92 -6.36 11.83 8.21
N PHE A 93 -5.27 11.05 8.28
CA PHE A 93 -4.97 10.00 7.30
C PHE A 93 -6.07 8.92 7.21
N LYS A 94 -6.66 8.53 8.35
CA LYS A 94 -7.79 7.57 8.37
C LYS A 94 -9.01 8.12 7.64
N ILE A 95 -9.31 9.40 7.82
CA ILE A 95 -10.46 10.06 7.19
C ILE A 95 -10.25 10.16 5.67
N GLU A 96 -9.05 10.51 5.21
CA GLU A 96 -8.70 10.58 3.79
C GLU A 96 -8.86 9.22 3.10
N LEU A 97 -8.39 8.15 3.73
CA LEU A 97 -8.47 6.78 3.21
C LEU A 97 -9.93 6.31 3.08
N LEU A 98 -10.74 6.53 4.12
CA LEU A 98 -12.17 6.23 4.12
C LEU A 98 -12.91 7.00 3.03
N LEU A 99 -12.61 8.30 2.89
CA LEU A 99 -13.21 9.15 1.89
C LEU A 99 -12.86 8.67 0.47
N SER A 100 -11.60 8.27 0.24
CA SER A 100 -11.14 7.69 -1.03
C SER A 100 -11.95 6.44 -1.41
N VAL A 101 -12.11 5.49 -0.48
CA VAL A 101 -12.88 4.25 -0.73
C VAL A 101 -14.34 4.56 -1.06
N ILE A 102 -14.97 5.51 -0.36
CA ILE A 102 -16.35 5.93 -0.66
C ILE A 102 -16.45 6.46 -2.10
N PHE A 103 -15.53 7.33 -2.53
CA PHE A 103 -15.53 7.85 -3.89
C PHE A 103 -15.25 6.78 -4.96
N LEU A 104 -14.37 5.82 -4.67
CA LEU A 104 -14.12 4.68 -5.56
C LEU A 104 -15.37 3.81 -5.74
N LEU A 105 -16.09 3.53 -4.65
CA LEU A 105 -17.35 2.76 -4.70
C LEU A 105 -18.44 3.50 -5.46
N ILE A 106 -18.59 4.81 -5.25
CA ILE A 106 -19.53 5.64 -6.03
C ILE A 106 -19.20 5.57 -7.52
N THR A 107 -17.93 5.72 -7.86
CA THR A 107 -17.46 5.64 -9.27
C THR A 107 -17.76 4.27 -9.85
N LEU A 108 -17.49 3.20 -9.10
CA LEU A 108 -17.78 1.83 -9.50
C LEU A 108 -19.28 1.62 -9.79
N ILE A 109 -20.16 2.15 -8.93
CA ILE A 109 -21.61 2.07 -9.11
C ILE A 109 -22.04 2.78 -10.39
N ILE A 110 -21.52 3.97 -10.66
CA ILE A 110 -21.83 4.74 -11.88
C ILE A 110 -21.43 3.92 -13.12
N TYR A 111 -20.16 3.50 -13.23
CA TYR A 111 -19.69 2.76 -14.40
C TYR A 111 -20.39 1.40 -14.58
N SER A 112 -20.82 0.75 -13.50
CA SER A 112 -21.57 -0.51 -13.55
C SER A 112 -23.05 -0.33 -13.90
N SER A 113 -23.62 0.85 -13.67
CA SER A 113 -25.05 1.11 -13.92
C SER A 113 -25.32 1.54 -15.37
N PHE A 114 -24.43 2.31 -15.97
CA PHE A 114 -24.60 2.81 -17.33
C PHE A 114 -23.95 1.88 -18.35
N LYS A 115 -24.76 1.09 -19.08
CA LYS A 115 -24.28 0.20 -20.16
C LYS A 115 -23.50 0.94 -21.25
N GLU A 116 -23.81 2.22 -21.48
CA GLU A 116 -23.09 3.08 -22.42
C GLU A 116 -21.61 3.29 -22.04
N LEU A 117 -21.29 3.17 -20.74
CA LEU A 117 -19.92 3.26 -20.22
C LEU A 117 -19.19 1.91 -20.22
N GLN A 118 -19.85 0.79 -20.56
CA GLN A 118 -19.28 -0.57 -20.46
C GLN A 118 -18.63 -1.06 -21.76
N ASN A 119 -18.03 -0.14 -22.51
CA ASN A 119 -17.12 -0.50 -23.60
C ASN A 119 -15.86 -1.20 -23.04
N LEU A 120 -14.97 -1.69 -23.90
CA LEU A 120 -13.78 -2.42 -23.46
C LEU A 120 -12.96 -1.64 -22.42
N PHE A 121 -12.75 -0.34 -22.65
CA PHE A 121 -12.08 0.55 -21.70
C PHE A 121 -12.81 0.60 -20.36
N GLY A 122 -14.13 0.81 -20.35
CA GLY A 122 -14.94 0.84 -19.14
C GLY A 122 -14.93 -0.47 -18.36
N LYS A 123 -14.91 -1.62 -19.04
CA LYS A 123 -14.74 -2.93 -18.38
C LYS A 123 -13.39 -3.04 -17.67
N CYS A 124 -12.31 -2.57 -18.30
CA CYS A 124 -10.99 -2.52 -17.68
C CYS A 124 -10.97 -1.57 -16.49
N LEU A 125 -11.64 -0.41 -16.61
CA LEU A 125 -11.73 0.58 -15.54
C LEU A 125 -12.51 0.04 -14.34
N ILE A 126 -13.61 -0.68 -14.57
CA ILE A 126 -14.37 -1.35 -13.51
C ILE A 126 -13.48 -2.33 -12.74
N ILE A 127 -12.69 -3.16 -13.43
CA ILE A 127 -11.79 -4.09 -12.74
C ILE A 127 -10.73 -3.33 -11.93
N PHE A 128 -10.10 -2.32 -12.52
CA PHE A 128 -9.15 -1.44 -11.81
C PHE A 128 -9.76 -0.84 -10.54
N LEU A 129 -10.99 -0.31 -10.62
CA LEU A 129 -11.70 0.26 -9.47
C LEU A 129 -11.99 -0.80 -8.41
N ILE A 130 -12.43 -2.01 -8.79
CA ILE A 130 -12.70 -3.11 -7.86
C ILE A 130 -11.43 -3.51 -7.10
N VAL A 131 -10.34 -3.78 -7.82
CA VAL A 131 -9.09 -4.27 -7.20
C VAL A 131 -8.48 -3.20 -6.29
N LEU A 132 -8.55 -1.93 -6.69
CA LEU A 132 -8.09 -0.82 -5.88
C LEU A 132 -8.96 -0.64 -4.64
N SER A 133 -10.29 -0.67 -4.77
CA SER A 133 -11.20 -0.62 -3.62
C SER A 133 -10.94 -1.75 -2.63
N ILE A 134 -10.64 -2.97 -3.10
CA ILE A 134 -10.30 -4.09 -2.22
C ILE A 134 -8.97 -3.83 -1.49
N ALA A 135 -7.93 -3.39 -2.21
CA ALA A 135 -6.63 -3.06 -1.60
C ALA A 135 -6.77 -1.99 -0.50
N GLU A 136 -7.43 -0.88 -0.83
CA GLU A 136 -7.68 0.22 0.11
C GLU A 136 -8.53 -0.21 1.31
N SER A 137 -9.54 -1.06 1.10
CA SER A 137 -10.36 -1.60 2.19
C SER A 137 -9.56 -2.49 3.14
N ILE A 138 -8.65 -3.32 2.61
CA ILE A 138 -7.73 -4.12 3.42
C ILE A 138 -6.79 -3.21 4.21
N LEU A 139 -6.25 -2.16 3.57
CA LEU A 139 -5.37 -1.20 4.22
C LEU A 139 -6.08 -0.47 5.36
N ILE A 140 -7.31 0.03 5.13
CA ILE A 140 -8.15 0.64 6.17
C ILE A 140 -8.38 -0.35 7.31
N PHE A 141 -8.70 -1.61 6.99
CA PHE A 141 -8.93 -2.63 8.02
C PHE A 141 -7.68 -2.82 8.90
N ILE A 142 -6.50 -2.94 8.30
CA ILE A 142 -5.23 -3.05 9.03
C ILE A 142 -4.99 -1.80 9.89
N ARG A 143 -5.26 -0.60 9.36
CA ARG A 143 -5.03 0.67 10.06
C ARG A 143 -6.03 0.95 11.19
N LEU A 144 -7.26 0.44 11.09
CA LEU A 144 -8.29 0.59 12.13
C LEU A 144 -8.16 -0.45 13.24
N ASN A 145 -7.69 -1.65 12.90
CA ASN A 145 -7.54 -2.74 13.85
C ASN A 145 -6.09 -2.80 14.34
N TYR A 146 -5.86 -2.21 15.51
CA TYR A 146 -4.57 -2.32 16.18
C TYR A 146 -4.19 -3.78 16.50
N TYR A 147 -5.18 -4.64 16.72
CA TYR A 147 -4.98 -6.04 17.11
C TYR A 147 -5.46 -6.98 16.01
N VAL A 148 -4.52 -7.61 15.32
CA VAL A 148 -4.78 -8.65 14.30
C VAL A 148 -3.93 -9.87 14.65
N SER A 149 -4.54 -11.05 14.68
CA SER A 149 -3.78 -12.28 14.95
C SER A 149 -2.76 -12.55 13.84
N THR A 150 -1.63 -13.18 14.16
CA THR A 150 -0.53 -13.42 13.23
C THR A 150 -0.99 -14.08 11.93
N SER A 151 -1.84 -15.11 12.02
CA SER A 151 -2.36 -15.81 10.82
C SER A 151 -3.21 -14.91 9.94
N VAL A 152 -4.06 -14.06 10.54
CA VAL A 152 -4.89 -13.10 9.79
C VAL A 152 -4.00 -12.01 9.20
N CYS A 153 -2.99 -11.56 9.92
CA CYS A 153 -2.03 -10.54 9.49
C CYS A 153 -1.23 -10.98 8.26
N VAL A 154 -0.77 -12.23 8.23
CA VAL A 154 -0.12 -12.84 7.06
C VAL A 154 -1.07 -12.87 5.86
N VAL A 155 -2.31 -13.32 6.05
CA VAL A 155 -3.32 -13.39 4.97
C VAL A 155 -3.64 -12.01 4.42
N LEU A 156 -3.84 -11.01 5.29
CA LEU A 156 -4.08 -9.64 4.88
C LEU A 156 -2.87 -9.04 4.18
N GLY A 157 -1.66 -9.27 4.68
CA GLY A 157 -0.43 -8.77 4.08
C GLY A 157 -0.20 -9.29 2.65
N TYR A 158 -0.36 -10.59 2.42
CA TYR A 158 -0.25 -11.16 1.06
C TYR A 158 -1.41 -10.75 0.15
N SER A 159 -2.62 -10.59 0.70
CA SER A 159 -3.76 -10.10 -0.05
C SER A 159 -3.53 -8.65 -0.50
N LEU A 160 -3.09 -7.79 0.41
CA LEU A 160 -2.77 -6.39 0.15
C LEU A 160 -1.67 -6.27 -0.92
N TYR A 161 -0.59 -7.05 -0.79
CA TYR A 161 0.49 -7.13 -1.76
C TYR A 161 -0.02 -7.51 -3.16
N TYR A 162 -0.86 -8.54 -3.25
CA TYR A 162 -1.47 -8.96 -4.52
C TYR A 162 -2.36 -7.89 -5.13
N PHE A 163 -3.33 -7.35 -4.38
CA PHE A 163 -4.30 -6.39 -4.93
C PHE A 163 -3.65 -5.07 -5.33
N PHE A 164 -2.63 -4.61 -4.61
CA PHE A 164 -1.85 -3.46 -5.05
C PHE A 164 -1.17 -3.75 -6.39
N LEU A 165 -0.40 -4.83 -6.52
CA LEU A 165 0.23 -5.19 -7.79
C LEU A 165 -0.80 -5.27 -8.93
N VAL A 166 -1.92 -5.94 -8.71
CA VAL A 166 -3.02 -6.04 -9.68
C VAL A 166 -3.51 -4.66 -10.11
N SER A 167 -3.67 -3.72 -9.18
CA SER A 167 -4.10 -2.35 -9.52
C SER A 167 -3.12 -1.62 -10.44
N PHE A 168 -1.80 -1.78 -10.26
CA PHE A 168 -0.79 -1.21 -11.16
C PHE A 168 -0.81 -1.84 -12.54
N PHE A 169 -0.93 -3.17 -12.61
CA PHE A 169 -1.00 -3.87 -13.88
C PHE A 169 -2.27 -3.52 -14.65
N TRP A 170 -3.42 -3.36 -13.98
CA TRP A 170 -4.64 -2.87 -14.62
C TRP A 170 -4.56 -1.40 -15.02
N LEU A 171 -3.87 -0.56 -14.26
CA LEU A 171 -3.55 0.81 -14.70
C LEU A 171 -2.72 0.80 -15.99
N ASN A 172 -1.80 -0.16 -16.12
CA ASN A 172 -1.03 -0.38 -17.35
C ASN A 172 -1.87 -0.89 -18.52
N VAL A 173 -2.82 -1.79 -18.28
CA VAL A 173 -3.82 -2.19 -19.28
C VAL A 173 -4.63 -0.98 -19.76
N LEU A 174 -5.07 -0.10 -18.85
CA LEU A 174 -5.80 1.13 -19.20
C LEU A 174 -4.96 2.07 -20.05
N ALA A 175 -3.69 2.29 -19.68
CA ALA A 175 -2.75 3.10 -20.45
C ALA A 175 -2.51 2.53 -21.86
N PHE A 176 -2.34 1.21 -21.96
CA PHE A 176 -2.21 0.50 -23.22
C PHE A 176 -3.48 0.61 -24.08
N GLU A 177 -4.67 0.47 -23.49
CA GLU A 177 -5.93 0.57 -24.22
C GLU A 177 -6.10 1.95 -24.88
N ILE A 178 -5.77 3.02 -24.15
CA ILE A 178 -5.78 4.38 -24.67
C ILE A 178 -4.75 4.54 -25.76
N TRP A 179 -3.51 4.11 -25.50
CA TRP A 179 -2.43 4.20 -26.48
C TRP A 179 -2.80 3.47 -27.78
N ARG A 180 -3.35 2.27 -27.67
CA ARG A 180 -3.80 1.47 -28.81
C ARG A 180 -4.91 2.17 -29.58
N THR A 181 -5.90 2.74 -28.88
CA THR A 181 -7.03 3.46 -29.48
C THR A 181 -6.59 4.72 -30.22
N LEU A 182 -5.59 5.43 -29.68
CA LEU A 182 -5.08 6.69 -30.24
C LEU A 182 -4.02 6.49 -31.33
N CYS A 183 -3.09 5.57 -31.13
CA CYS A 183 -1.89 5.44 -31.96
C CYS A 183 -2.02 4.40 -33.08
N ILE A 184 -2.78 3.33 -32.84
CA ILE A 184 -2.88 2.19 -33.77
C ILE A 184 -4.22 2.23 -34.53
N PHE A 185 -5.33 2.41 -33.81
CA PHE A 185 -6.66 2.17 -34.36
C PHE A 185 -7.40 3.46 -34.77
N GLN A 186 -6.83 4.18 -35.73
CA GLN A 186 -7.50 5.35 -36.31
C GLN A 186 -8.84 5.00 -37.01
N PHE A 187 -9.10 3.76 -37.45
CA PHE A 187 -10.30 3.48 -38.29
C PHE A 187 -10.81 2.01 -38.41
N TYR A 188 -10.53 1.09 -37.48
CA TYR A 188 -11.03 -0.30 -37.61
C TYR A 188 -12.16 -0.62 -36.61
N LEU A 189 -13.34 -0.97 -37.13
CA LEU A 189 -14.44 -1.55 -36.35
C LEU A 189 -14.01 -2.94 -35.85
N ILE A 190 -13.53 -3.02 -34.61
CA ILE A 190 -13.19 -4.29 -33.96
C ILE A 190 -14.47 -5.09 -33.74
N SER A 191 -14.50 -6.34 -34.23
CA SER A 191 -15.63 -7.25 -34.02
C SER A 191 -15.82 -7.56 -32.53
N SER A 192 -17.04 -7.86 -32.10
CA SER A 192 -17.33 -8.26 -30.71
C SER A 192 -16.54 -9.48 -30.25
N ASN A 193 -16.21 -10.39 -31.18
CA ASN A 193 -15.39 -11.57 -30.89
C ASN A 193 -13.93 -11.21 -30.57
N ASP A 194 -13.38 -10.23 -31.29
CA ASP A 194 -12.01 -9.75 -31.07
C ASP A 194 -11.88 -9.01 -29.74
N GLN A 195 -12.91 -8.25 -29.35
CA GLN A 195 -12.93 -7.58 -28.04
C GLN A 195 -12.91 -8.57 -26.87
N SER A 196 -13.61 -9.70 -27.00
CA SER A 196 -13.63 -10.75 -25.97
C SER A 196 -12.27 -11.41 -25.81
N ASN A 197 -11.59 -11.71 -26.93
CA ASN A 197 -10.25 -12.28 -26.92
C ASN A 197 -9.21 -11.32 -26.33
N ILE A 198 -9.29 -10.03 -26.69
CA ILE A 198 -8.45 -8.98 -26.11
C ILE A 198 -8.65 -8.89 -24.60
N PHE A 199 -9.91 -8.89 -24.15
CA PHE A 199 -10.23 -8.81 -22.72
C PHE A 199 -9.70 -10.02 -21.94
N LEU A 200 -9.73 -11.22 -22.52
CA LEU A 200 -9.11 -12.41 -21.92
C LEU A 200 -7.61 -12.21 -21.73
N PHE A 201 -6.90 -11.71 -22.75
CA PHE A 201 -5.47 -11.42 -22.66
C PHE A 201 -5.17 -10.37 -21.57
N TYR A 202 -6.00 -9.33 -21.46
CA TYR A 202 -5.89 -8.34 -20.40
C TYR A 202 -6.06 -8.93 -19.00
N ASN A 203 -6.95 -9.90 -18.82
CA ASN A 203 -7.10 -10.57 -17.52
C ASN A 203 -5.89 -11.45 -17.19
N ILE A 204 -5.37 -12.19 -18.17
CA ILE A 204 -4.17 -13.03 -17.99
C ILE A 204 -2.97 -12.16 -17.61
N TYR A 205 -2.78 -11.02 -18.28
CA TYR A 205 -1.73 -10.08 -17.94
C TYR A 205 -1.98 -9.37 -16.60
N GLY A 206 -3.15 -8.73 -16.46
CA GLY A 206 -3.50 -7.84 -15.35
C GLY A 206 -3.63 -8.53 -13.99
N CYS A 207 -4.09 -9.78 -13.97
CA CYS A 207 -4.22 -10.57 -12.74
C CYS A 207 -3.18 -11.68 -12.65
N GLY A 208 -2.89 -12.36 -13.77
CA GLY A 208 -2.01 -13.53 -13.79
C GLY A 208 -0.56 -13.18 -13.49
N VAL A 209 0.00 -12.12 -14.08
CA VAL A 209 1.39 -11.73 -13.81
C VAL A 209 1.59 -11.34 -12.34
N PRO A 210 0.78 -10.45 -11.72
CA PRO A 210 0.83 -10.22 -10.28
C PRO A 210 0.72 -11.49 -9.43
N LEU A 211 -0.19 -12.40 -9.78
CA LEU A 211 -0.34 -13.66 -9.07
C LEU A 211 0.95 -14.49 -9.10
N THR A 212 1.61 -14.57 -10.26
CA THR A 212 2.89 -15.28 -10.37
C THR A 212 3.98 -14.64 -9.51
N ILE A 213 4.06 -13.31 -9.45
CA ILE A 213 5.03 -12.59 -8.62
C ILE A 213 4.80 -12.91 -7.12
N VAL A 214 3.55 -12.87 -6.68
CA VAL A 214 3.19 -13.17 -5.27
C VAL A 214 3.45 -14.65 -4.93
N ILE A 215 3.11 -15.58 -5.82
CA ILE A 215 3.40 -17.01 -5.62
C ILE A 215 4.90 -17.25 -5.50
N LEU A 216 5.71 -16.62 -6.35
CA LEU A 216 7.18 -16.72 -6.27
C LEU A 216 7.70 -16.19 -4.93
N ALA A 217 7.17 -15.06 -4.44
CA ALA A 217 7.53 -14.54 -3.12
C ALA A 217 7.17 -15.53 -2.00
N ILE A 218 5.98 -16.15 -2.04
CA ILE A 218 5.58 -17.18 -1.07
C ILE A 218 6.51 -18.40 -1.13
N ILE A 219 6.87 -18.85 -2.34
CA ILE A 219 7.82 -19.97 -2.52
C ILE A 219 9.18 -19.63 -1.90
N ILE A 220 9.70 -18.42 -2.13
CA ILE A 220 10.98 -17.99 -1.54
C ILE A 220 10.89 -17.93 -0.01
N GLN A 221 9.75 -17.49 0.55
CA GLN A 221 9.53 -17.44 1.99
C GLN A 221 9.62 -18.83 2.65
N VAL A 222 9.02 -19.85 2.04
CA VAL A 222 8.94 -21.21 2.62
C VAL A 222 10.13 -22.10 2.30
N THR A 223 10.88 -21.78 1.25
CA THR A 223 12.05 -22.56 0.83
C THR A 223 13.25 -22.18 1.70
N ASP A 224 14.05 -23.16 2.07
CA ASP A 224 15.35 -22.91 2.70
C ASP A 224 16.35 -22.47 1.62
N ASN A 225 16.65 -21.18 1.58
CA ASN A 225 17.51 -20.55 0.60
C ASN A 225 18.21 -19.33 1.22
N ASP A 226 19.31 -18.90 0.60
CA ASP A 226 20.07 -17.72 1.01
C ASP A 226 19.52 -16.42 0.39
N LEU A 227 18.32 -16.45 -0.20
CA LEU A 227 17.70 -15.25 -0.77
C LEU A 227 17.09 -14.38 0.33
N ILE A 228 16.98 -13.08 0.05
CA ILE A 228 16.29 -12.13 0.92
C ILE A 228 14.83 -12.57 1.06
N LYS A 229 14.37 -12.89 2.27
CA LYS A 229 13.00 -13.37 2.49
C LYS A 229 12.00 -12.21 2.48
N PRO A 230 10.80 -12.37 1.88
CA PRO A 230 9.76 -11.34 1.91
C PRO A 230 9.33 -10.92 3.33
N ASN A 231 9.29 -11.87 4.29
CA ASN A 231 8.91 -11.65 5.68
C ASN A 231 7.56 -10.90 5.83
N VAL A 232 6.58 -11.22 4.98
CA VAL A 232 5.25 -10.62 5.02
C VAL A 232 4.47 -11.15 6.24
N GLY A 233 3.93 -10.25 7.06
CA GLY A 233 3.10 -10.62 8.20
C GLY A 233 3.85 -11.04 9.46
N VAL A 234 5.17 -10.80 9.53
CA VAL A 234 6.02 -11.19 10.68
C VAL A 234 5.96 -10.14 11.79
N SER A 235 6.28 -8.87 11.49
CA SER A 235 6.21 -7.78 12.46
C SER A 235 4.93 -6.96 12.32
N ARG A 236 4.50 -6.72 11.08
CA ARG A 236 3.32 -5.96 10.69
C ARG A 236 2.58 -6.67 9.57
N CYS A 237 1.35 -6.26 9.27
CA CYS A 237 0.53 -6.88 8.22
C CYS A 237 0.91 -6.41 6.81
N PHE A 238 2.21 -6.37 6.55
CA PHE A 238 2.88 -6.10 5.29
C PHE A 238 4.32 -6.66 5.38
N PHE A 239 5.19 -6.30 4.45
CA PHE A 239 6.61 -6.65 4.51
C PHE A 239 7.29 -6.03 5.75
N GLN A 240 8.14 -6.81 6.41
CA GLN A 240 8.89 -6.37 7.58
C GLN A 240 9.99 -5.35 7.23
N ASP A 241 10.81 -5.66 6.22
CA ASP A 241 12.05 -4.93 5.94
C ASP A 241 11.96 -4.09 4.66
N GLY A 242 12.60 -2.92 4.65
CA GLY A 242 12.64 -2.03 3.49
C GLY A 242 13.30 -2.67 2.26
N GLU A 243 14.32 -3.51 2.46
CA GLU A 243 14.97 -4.24 1.36
C GLU A 243 14.01 -5.24 0.69
N SER A 244 13.21 -5.96 1.47
CA SER A 244 12.20 -6.89 0.97
C SER A 244 11.10 -6.16 0.22
N ILE A 245 10.61 -5.02 0.74
CA ILE A 245 9.63 -4.18 0.03
C ILE A 245 10.21 -3.71 -1.30
N TYR A 246 11.44 -3.21 -1.27
CA TYR A 246 12.08 -2.68 -2.47
C TYR A 246 12.20 -3.76 -3.56
N LEU A 247 12.72 -4.92 -3.19
CA LEU A 247 12.99 -6.00 -4.13
C LEU A 247 11.71 -6.64 -4.69
N TYR A 248 10.75 -6.98 -3.83
CA TYR A 248 9.57 -7.74 -4.23
C TYR A 248 8.41 -6.88 -4.71
N PHE A 249 8.33 -5.62 -4.25
CA PHE A 249 7.20 -4.75 -4.56
C PHE A 249 7.60 -3.54 -5.42
N HIS A 250 8.58 -2.74 -5.00
CA HIS A 250 8.92 -1.52 -5.73
C HIS A 250 9.57 -1.75 -7.09
N ILE A 251 10.48 -2.72 -7.24
CA ILE A 251 11.11 -3.01 -8.53
C ILE A 251 10.07 -3.40 -9.60
N PRO A 252 9.17 -4.38 -9.38
CA PRO A 252 8.10 -4.70 -10.33
C PRO A 252 7.21 -3.51 -10.66
N MET A 253 6.81 -2.72 -9.65
CA MET A 253 5.99 -1.53 -9.86
C MET A 253 6.70 -0.45 -10.68
N PHE A 254 7.97 -0.18 -10.38
CA PHE A 254 8.78 0.80 -11.11
C PHE A 254 8.84 0.46 -12.59
N PHE A 255 9.06 -0.81 -12.92
CA PHE A 255 9.05 -1.27 -14.31
C PHE A 255 7.70 -0.97 -15.00
N VAL A 256 6.58 -1.31 -14.35
CA VAL A 256 5.24 -1.04 -14.87
C VAL A 256 4.97 0.46 -15.03
N ILE A 257 5.43 1.28 -14.08
CA ILE A 257 5.33 2.74 -14.13
C ILE A 257 6.12 3.29 -15.33
N CYS A 258 7.33 2.81 -15.60
CA CYS A 258 8.10 3.21 -16.78
C CYS A 258 7.36 2.90 -18.08
N VAL A 259 6.74 1.71 -18.18
CA VAL A 259 5.92 1.32 -19.34
C VAL A 259 4.69 2.24 -19.47
N ASN A 260 4.04 2.59 -18.36
CA ASN A 260 2.95 3.56 -18.36
C ASN A 260 3.40 4.89 -18.95
N ILE A 261 4.48 5.47 -18.41
CA ILE A 261 5.03 6.75 -18.87
C ILE A 261 5.29 6.71 -20.39
N PHE A 262 5.86 5.62 -20.89
CA PHE A 262 6.05 5.44 -22.33
C PHE A 262 4.73 5.51 -23.12
N PHE A 263 3.71 4.74 -22.72
CA PHE A 263 2.39 4.77 -23.37
C PHE A 263 1.75 6.16 -23.34
N PHE A 264 1.88 6.89 -22.22
CA PHE A 264 1.35 8.24 -22.11
C PHE A 264 2.09 9.24 -23.01
N LEU A 265 3.42 9.23 -23.02
CA LEU A 265 4.20 10.12 -23.88
C LEU A 265 3.89 9.85 -25.36
N SER A 266 3.82 8.58 -25.76
CA SER A 266 3.46 8.21 -27.13
C SER A 266 2.03 8.62 -27.48
N SER A 267 1.08 8.45 -26.57
CA SER A 267 -0.33 8.86 -26.78
C SER A 267 -0.44 10.38 -26.92
N THR A 268 0.25 11.12 -26.05
CA THR A 268 0.30 12.59 -26.08
C THR A 268 0.83 13.07 -27.42
N TRP A 269 1.94 12.47 -27.86
CA TRP A 269 2.57 12.81 -29.13
C TRP A 269 1.62 12.62 -30.31
N GLU A 270 0.92 11.47 -30.36
CA GLU A 270 0.00 11.21 -31.47
C GLU A 270 -1.23 12.12 -31.43
N VAL A 271 -1.76 12.44 -30.25
CA VAL A 271 -2.86 13.43 -30.10
C VAL A 271 -2.44 14.80 -30.66
N ILE A 272 -1.25 15.30 -30.28
CA ILE A 272 -0.72 16.58 -30.77
C ILE A 272 -0.55 16.54 -32.30
N ARG A 273 -0.02 15.43 -32.83
CA ARG A 273 0.14 15.22 -34.26
C ARG A 273 -1.20 15.20 -35.01
N MET A 274 -2.23 14.57 -34.45
CA MET A 274 -3.56 14.48 -35.06
C MET A 274 -4.29 15.83 -35.07
N ARG A 275 -4.18 16.60 -33.99
CA ARG A 275 -4.72 17.96 -33.88
C ARG A 275 -4.15 18.90 -34.95
N ASN A 276 -2.87 18.72 -35.29
CA ASN A 276 -2.23 19.50 -36.35
C ASN A 276 -2.66 19.09 -37.78
N LYS A 277 -3.36 17.96 -37.95
CA LYS A 277 -3.74 17.40 -39.26
C LYS A 277 -5.25 17.46 -39.58
N THR A 278 -6.13 17.67 -38.60
CA THR A 278 -7.59 17.48 -38.79
C THR A 278 -8.40 18.64 -38.21
N SER A 279 -9.42 19.10 -38.93
CA SER A 279 -10.36 20.20 -38.55
C SER A 279 -11.64 19.70 -37.83
N SER A 280 -11.77 18.39 -37.62
CA SER A 280 -13.02 17.76 -37.15
C SER A 280 -13.05 17.58 -35.62
N TYR A 281 -13.68 18.54 -34.96
CA TYR A 281 -13.64 18.81 -33.50
C TYR A 281 -14.27 17.76 -32.56
N VAL A 282 -15.27 16.99 -33.00
CA VAL A 282 -16.18 16.27 -32.07
C VAL A 282 -15.67 14.89 -31.62
N MET A 283 -15.01 14.11 -32.50
CA MET A 283 -14.46 12.78 -32.14
C MET A 283 -13.11 12.88 -31.40
N GLU A 284 -12.45 14.03 -31.54
CA GLU A 284 -11.20 14.39 -30.88
C GLU A 284 -11.40 14.67 -29.37
N GLN A 285 -12.56 15.25 -29.01
CA GLN A 285 -12.84 15.73 -27.64
C GLN A 285 -13.05 14.60 -26.63
N ASN A 286 -13.89 13.60 -26.92
CA ASN A 286 -14.11 12.45 -26.00
C ASN A 286 -12.83 11.64 -25.76
N ARG A 287 -11.98 11.48 -26.79
CA ARG A 287 -10.71 10.74 -26.67
C ARG A 287 -9.69 11.50 -25.84
N PHE A 288 -9.67 12.84 -25.96
CA PHE A 288 -8.82 13.70 -25.16
C PHE A 288 -9.23 13.74 -23.69
N GLU A 289 -10.54 13.73 -23.40
CA GLU A 289 -11.05 13.69 -22.02
C GLU A 289 -10.70 12.37 -21.31
N VAL A 290 -10.87 11.22 -21.98
CA VAL A 290 -10.45 9.91 -21.45
C VAL A 290 -8.93 9.85 -21.25
N PHE A 291 -8.16 10.39 -22.19
CA PHE A 291 -6.71 10.52 -22.06
C PHE A 291 -6.31 11.39 -20.85
N GLN A 292 -6.98 12.53 -20.65
CA GLN A 292 -6.74 13.38 -19.48
C GLN A 292 -7.12 12.70 -18.16
N ILE A 293 -8.20 11.93 -18.12
CA ILE A 293 -8.60 11.16 -16.93
C ILE A 293 -7.53 10.14 -16.58
N CYS A 294 -7.04 9.36 -17.55
CA CYS A 294 -6.00 8.37 -17.29
C CYS A 294 -4.63 9.01 -16.98
N LEU A 295 -4.32 10.16 -17.57
CA LEU A 295 -3.12 10.92 -17.22
C LEU A 295 -3.22 11.39 -15.76
N LYS A 296 -4.35 11.94 -15.34
CA LYS A 296 -4.60 12.33 -13.94
C LYS A 296 -4.50 11.13 -13.00
N LEU A 297 -5.11 9.99 -13.35
CA LEU A 297 -5.05 8.76 -12.55
C LEU A 297 -3.61 8.23 -12.44
N MET A 298 -2.84 8.24 -13.53
CA MET A 298 -1.44 7.83 -13.49
C MET A 298 -0.58 8.82 -12.69
N LEU A 299 -0.79 10.13 -12.83
CA LEU A 299 -0.02 11.11 -12.06
C LEU A 299 -0.35 10.98 -10.57
N VAL A 300 -1.63 10.88 -10.20
CA VAL A 300 -2.04 10.74 -8.80
C VAL A 300 -1.51 9.43 -8.21
N MET A 301 -1.70 8.29 -8.87
CA MET A 301 -1.20 7.00 -8.37
C MET A 301 0.34 6.95 -8.44
N GLY A 302 0.92 7.18 -9.61
CA GLY A 302 2.36 7.08 -9.85
C GLY A 302 3.20 8.04 -9.00
N ILE A 303 2.76 9.29 -8.78
CA ILE A 303 3.49 10.24 -7.92
C ILE A 303 3.46 9.77 -6.46
N VAL A 304 2.30 9.33 -5.95
CA VAL A 304 2.16 8.82 -4.57
C VAL A 304 3.12 7.65 -4.31
N TRP A 305 3.29 6.77 -5.29
CA TRP A 305 4.20 5.63 -5.13
C TRP A 305 5.67 5.97 -5.38
N ILE A 306 5.98 6.95 -6.24
CA ILE A 306 7.35 7.45 -6.40
C ILE A 306 7.83 8.15 -5.12
N THR A 307 6.93 8.85 -4.41
CA THR A 307 7.27 9.49 -3.13
C THR A 307 7.55 8.47 -2.02
N GLU A 308 6.91 7.29 -2.05
CA GLU A 308 7.22 6.18 -1.14
C GLU A 308 8.54 5.47 -1.49
N VAL A 309 8.88 5.38 -2.78
CA VAL A 309 10.11 4.71 -3.26
C VAL A 309 11.38 5.52 -2.96
N VAL A 310 11.28 6.85 -2.91
CA VAL A 310 12.42 7.72 -2.63
C VAL A 310 12.41 8.07 -1.13
N PRO A 311 13.22 7.41 -0.28
CA PRO A 311 13.41 7.89 1.07
C PRO A 311 14.09 9.26 0.97
N PHE A 312 13.31 10.32 1.14
CA PHE A 312 13.84 11.67 1.25
C PHE A 312 14.61 11.75 2.56
N ASN A 313 15.91 11.50 2.47
CA ASN A 313 16.87 11.78 3.53
C ASN A 313 16.67 13.25 3.95
N ASN A 314 16.06 13.46 5.12
CA ASN A 314 15.91 14.70 5.89
C ASN A 314 14.59 15.48 5.81
N VAL A 315 13.45 14.90 5.38
CA VAL A 315 12.14 15.51 5.67
C VAL A 315 11.13 14.42 6.04
N GLU A 316 10.57 14.53 7.26
CA GLU A 316 9.43 13.78 7.78
C GLU A 316 8.21 13.92 6.86
N ILE A 317 8.14 13.15 5.78
CA ILE A 317 6.90 12.95 5.03
C ILE A 317 6.91 11.51 4.55
N VAL A 318 6.08 10.71 5.24
CA VAL A 318 5.31 9.60 4.66
C VAL A 318 6.14 8.38 4.25
N GLN A 319 6.40 7.52 5.24
CA GLN A 319 6.47 6.08 5.02
C GLN A 319 5.06 5.51 5.27
N THR A 320 4.18 5.63 4.27
CA THR A 320 2.82 5.08 4.31
C THR A 320 2.71 3.82 3.45
N VAL A 321 3.22 2.72 4.00
CA VAL A 321 2.54 1.42 3.90
C VAL A 321 2.52 0.73 5.25
#